data_AF-A0A2V9XC52-F1
#
_entry.id   AF-A0A2V9XC52-F1
#
_cell.length_a   1.000
_cell.length_b   1.000
_cell.length_c   1.000
_cell.angle_alpha   90.00
_cell.angle_beta   90.00
_cell.angle_gamma   90.00
#
_symmetry.space_group_name_H-M   'P 1'
#
loop_
_entity.id
_entity.type
_entity.pdbx_description
1 polymer ?
#
loop_
_entity_poly.entity_id
_entity_poly.type
_entity_poly.pdbx_seq_one_letter_code
_entity_poly.pdbx_strand_id
1 'polypeptide(L)'
;VICQVANGGALGEHKGINLPGVKLRVPALTPKDRTDLLFALKHGADYIAVSFVRRPEDVVLAKQLIRRARKDVPVIAKLEKPEAIENLDAILRAADGVMVARGDLGVEMNPERVPVVQKTIIARAREFRRPVITATQMLESMTENPRPTRAEASDVANAIFDGSDAVMLSAETASGKYPVEAVGMMARIIEEAEASIREFPRPASHEQLKVAETVAELVCHASRELHMRVI
;
A
#
# COMPACT_ATOMS: atom_id res chain seq x y z
N VAL A 1 -3.89 -24.15 24.35
CA VAL A 1 -3.94 -22.80 24.95
C VAL A 1 -5.36 -22.58 25.44
N ILE A 2 -5.55 -22.03 26.63
CA ILE A 2 -6.85 -21.61 27.16
C ILE A 2 -6.87 -20.08 27.06
N CYS A 3 -7.90 -19.51 26.42
CA CYS A 3 -8.04 -18.07 26.25
C CYS A 3 -9.32 -17.58 26.95
N GLN A 4 -9.34 -16.30 27.34
CA GLN A 4 -10.52 -15.61 27.87
C GLN A 4 -10.95 -14.50 26.91
N VAL A 5 -12.25 -14.38 26.67
CA VAL A 5 -12.81 -13.29 25.86
C VAL A 5 -12.75 -11.99 26.66
N ALA A 6 -11.99 -11.01 26.17
CA ALA A 6 -11.94 -9.68 26.76
C ALA A 6 -13.08 -8.77 26.25
N ASN A 7 -13.35 -8.83 24.94
CA ASN A 7 -14.43 -8.08 24.28
C ASN A 7 -15.29 -9.06 23.47
N GLY A 8 -16.61 -9.06 23.73
CA GLY A 8 -17.56 -9.96 23.07
C GLY A 8 -17.96 -9.51 21.66
N GLY A 9 -18.67 -10.38 20.93
CA GLY A 9 -19.18 -10.13 19.59
C GLY A 9 -19.43 -11.41 18.81
N ALA A 10 -19.94 -11.29 17.58
CA ALA A 10 -20.08 -12.42 16.67
C ALA A 10 -18.72 -12.78 16.04
N LEU A 11 -18.31 -14.05 16.13
CA LEU A 11 -17.12 -14.57 15.46
C LEU A 11 -17.56 -15.42 14.26
N GLY A 12 -17.27 -14.94 13.05
CA GLY A 12 -17.52 -15.71 11.83
C GLY A 12 -16.49 -16.82 11.60
N GLU A 13 -16.69 -17.59 10.53
CA GLU A 13 -15.76 -18.66 10.14
C GLU A 13 -14.49 -18.09 9.49
N HIS A 14 -13.39 -18.84 9.60
CA HIS A 14 -12.10 -18.55 8.94
C HIS A 14 -11.54 -17.13 9.16
N LYS A 15 -11.81 -16.52 10.32
CA LYS A 15 -11.24 -15.22 10.69
C LYS A 15 -9.75 -15.33 10.96
N GLY A 16 -9.00 -14.31 10.55
CA GLY A 16 -7.57 -14.20 10.79
C GLY A 16 -7.26 -14.16 12.29
N ILE A 17 -6.15 -14.77 12.68
CA ILE A 17 -5.64 -14.76 14.06
C ILE A 17 -4.34 -13.97 14.05
N ASN A 18 -4.31 -12.90 14.85
CA ASN A 18 -3.10 -12.13 15.08
C ASN A 18 -2.58 -12.40 16.50
N LEU A 19 -1.26 -12.52 16.63
CA LEU A 19 -0.56 -12.77 17.89
C LEU A 19 0.49 -11.68 18.10
N PRO A 20 0.08 -10.46 18.51
CA PRO A 20 1.00 -9.33 18.63
C PRO A 20 2.17 -9.65 19.56
N GLY A 21 3.37 -9.24 19.16
CA GLY A 21 4.60 -9.47 19.93
C GLY A 21 5.19 -10.89 19.84
N VAL A 22 4.53 -11.83 19.15
CA VAL A 22 5.03 -13.20 18.95
C VAL A 22 5.74 -13.31 17.60
N LYS A 23 7.03 -13.62 17.61
CA LYS A 23 7.80 -13.90 16.39
C LYS A 23 7.39 -15.25 15.79
N LEU A 24 6.45 -15.22 14.85
CA LEU A 24 6.02 -16.40 14.11
C LEU A 24 7.10 -16.85 13.10
N ARG A 25 7.50 -18.12 13.17
CA ARG A 25 8.44 -18.76 12.23
C ARG A 25 7.75 -19.23 10.94
N VAL A 26 6.75 -18.51 10.47
CA VAL A 26 6.09 -18.79 9.20
C VAL A 26 6.94 -18.16 8.08
N PRO A 27 7.29 -18.89 7.01
CA PRO A 27 7.99 -18.31 5.87
C PRO A 27 7.10 -17.25 5.20
N ALA A 28 7.69 -16.23 4.60
CA ALA A 28 6.91 -15.19 3.91
C ALA A 28 6.13 -15.71 2.69
N LEU A 29 6.56 -16.83 2.11
CA LEU A 29 5.81 -17.54 1.06
C LEU A 29 5.64 -19.00 1.45
N THR A 30 4.41 -19.39 1.71
CA THR A 30 4.01 -20.78 1.98
C THR A 30 3.98 -21.60 0.68
N PRO A 31 3.89 -22.95 0.76
CA PRO A 31 3.69 -23.77 -0.44
C PRO A 31 2.45 -23.38 -1.23
N LYS A 32 1.35 -22.98 -0.57
CA LYS A 32 0.14 -22.48 -1.22
C LYS A 32 0.43 -21.17 -1.98
N ASP A 33 1.10 -20.22 -1.35
CA ASP A 33 1.40 -18.93 -1.99
C ASP A 33 2.25 -19.10 -3.26
N ARG A 34 3.13 -20.11 -3.31
CA ARG A 34 3.88 -20.44 -4.52
C ARG A 34 2.98 -20.94 -5.65
N THR A 35 1.98 -21.75 -5.33
CA THR A 35 0.97 -22.21 -6.30
C THR A 35 0.14 -21.03 -6.80
N ASP A 36 -0.31 -20.17 -5.90
CA ASP A 36 -1.12 -18.99 -6.24
C ASP A 36 -0.32 -17.98 -7.08
N LEU A 37 0.97 -17.81 -6.78
CA LEU A 37 1.89 -17.01 -7.59
C LEU A 37 1.97 -17.53 -9.03
N LEU A 38 2.21 -18.84 -9.21
CA LEU A 38 2.29 -19.43 -10.55
C LEU A 38 0.95 -19.30 -11.30
N PHE A 39 -0.17 -19.44 -10.59
CA PHE A 39 -1.50 -19.20 -11.14
C PHE A 39 -1.67 -17.75 -11.62
N ALA A 40 -1.34 -16.76 -10.79
CA ALA A 40 -1.41 -15.34 -11.14
C ALA A 40 -0.53 -15.00 -12.35
N LEU A 41 0.70 -15.51 -12.39
CA LEU A 41 1.63 -15.31 -13.50
C LEU A 41 1.15 -15.96 -14.80
N LYS A 42 0.50 -17.13 -14.71
CA LYS A 42 -0.10 -17.80 -15.87
C LYS A 42 -1.26 -16.97 -16.46
N HIS A 43 -2.02 -16.30 -15.61
CA HIS A 43 -3.15 -15.45 -16.01
C HIS A 43 -2.76 -14.00 -16.32
N GLY A 44 -1.47 -13.67 -16.29
CA GLY A 44 -0.98 -12.36 -16.73
C GLY A 44 -1.20 -11.24 -15.72
N ALA A 45 -1.15 -11.53 -14.42
CA ALA A 45 -1.18 -10.48 -13.40
C ALA A 45 -0.06 -9.44 -13.61
N ASP A 46 -0.42 -8.16 -13.59
CA ASP A 46 0.51 -7.04 -13.81
C ASP A 46 1.36 -6.72 -12.58
N TYR A 47 0.89 -7.10 -11.39
CA TYR A 47 1.59 -6.91 -10.12
C TYR A 47 1.39 -8.12 -9.21
N ILE A 48 2.41 -8.45 -8.42
CA ILE A 48 2.32 -9.42 -7.33
C ILE A 48 2.48 -8.70 -6.00
N ALA A 49 1.42 -8.65 -5.20
CA ALA A 49 1.49 -8.14 -3.83
C ALA A 49 1.88 -9.25 -2.85
N VAL A 50 2.96 -9.07 -2.10
CA VAL A 50 3.44 -10.04 -1.11
C VAL A 50 3.01 -9.57 0.28
N SER A 51 2.18 -10.37 0.96
CA SER A 51 1.72 -10.12 2.32
C SER A 51 2.80 -10.41 3.37
N PHE A 52 2.71 -9.75 4.51
CA PHE A 52 3.50 -9.93 5.72
C PHE A 52 5.01 -9.90 5.49
N VAL A 53 5.45 -9.05 4.55
CA VAL A 53 6.88 -8.80 4.32
C VAL A 53 7.48 -8.25 5.61
N ARG A 54 8.61 -8.82 6.03
CA ARG A 54 9.35 -8.38 7.22
C ARG A 54 10.75 -7.92 6.88
N ARG A 55 11.33 -8.48 5.82
CA ARG A 55 12.73 -8.26 5.42
C ARG A 55 12.86 -8.22 3.90
N PRO A 56 13.92 -7.61 3.33
CA PRO A 56 14.11 -7.55 1.89
C PRO A 56 14.20 -8.94 1.23
N GLU A 57 14.65 -9.97 1.95
CA GLU A 57 14.75 -11.33 1.40
C GLU A 57 13.40 -11.92 1.02
N ASP A 58 12.31 -11.52 1.70
CA ASP A 58 10.95 -11.96 1.39
C ASP A 58 10.55 -11.51 -0.02
N VAL A 59 10.89 -10.26 -0.36
CA VAL A 59 10.66 -9.66 -1.69
C VAL A 59 11.57 -10.30 -2.74
N VAL A 60 12.85 -10.48 -2.41
CA VAL A 60 13.82 -11.11 -3.32
C VAL A 60 13.39 -12.54 -3.67
N LEU A 61 12.87 -13.30 -2.70
CA LEU A 61 12.35 -14.65 -2.93
C LEU A 61 11.19 -14.65 -3.92
N ALA A 62 10.23 -13.73 -3.79
CA ALA A 62 9.12 -13.58 -4.73
C ALA A 62 9.64 -13.27 -6.15
N LYS A 63 10.55 -12.30 -6.29
CA LYS A 63 11.15 -11.93 -7.59
C LYS A 63 11.92 -13.10 -8.22
N GLN A 64 12.62 -13.91 -7.44
CA GLN A 64 13.29 -15.11 -7.94
C GLN A 64 12.31 -16.14 -8.49
N LEU A 65 11.17 -16.36 -7.82
CA LEU A 65 10.13 -17.28 -8.30
C LEU A 65 9.48 -16.78 -9.59
N ILE A 66 9.21 -15.48 -9.68
CA ILE A 66 8.69 -14.82 -10.90
C ILE A 66 9.66 -15.02 -12.08
N ARG A 67 10.96 -14.78 -11.86
CA ARG A 67 12.00 -14.99 -12.88
C ARG A 67 12.15 -16.45 -13.29
N ARG A 68 12.02 -17.40 -12.36
CA ARG A 68 12.02 -18.85 -12.68
C ARG A 68 10.86 -19.24 -13.58
N ALA A 69 9.72 -18.56 -13.45
CA ALA A 69 8.58 -18.70 -14.36
C ALA A 69 8.78 -17.96 -15.71
N ARG A 70 9.98 -17.39 -15.96
CA ARG A 70 10.33 -16.60 -17.15
C ARG A 70 9.43 -15.39 -17.34
N LYS A 71 9.07 -14.74 -16.23
CA LYS A 71 8.29 -13.50 -16.17
C LYS A 71 9.12 -12.41 -15.48
N ASP A 72 8.70 -11.16 -15.65
CA ASP A 72 9.29 -9.99 -14.98
C ASP A 72 8.18 -9.07 -14.46
N VAL A 73 7.35 -9.62 -13.57
CA VAL A 73 6.21 -8.92 -12.98
C VAL A 73 6.67 -8.14 -11.73
N PRO A 74 6.36 -6.84 -11.62
CA PRO A 74 6.67 -6.03 -10.45
C PRO A 74 6.10 -6.59 -9.14
N VAL A 75 6.88 -6.47 -8.06
CA VAL A 75 6.47 -6.90 -6.71
C VAL A 75 6.15 -5.71 -5.82
N ILE A 76 4.95 -5.73 -5.24
CA ILE A 76 4.48 -4.78 -4.22
C ILE A 76 4.63 -5.41 -2.84
N ALA A 77 5.46 -4.83 -1.98
CA ALA A 77 5.59 -5.31 -0.60
C ALA A 77 4.50 -4.71 0.29
N LYS A 78 3.68 -5.56 0.92
CA LYS A 78 2.66 -5.11 1.89
C LYS A 78 3.30 -4.94 3.26
N LEU A 79 3.27 -3.71 3.77
CA LEU A 79 3.89 -3.30 5.02
C LEU A 79 2.90 -3.48 6.18
N GLU A 80 2.81 -4.71 6.67
CA GLU A 80 1.81 -5.16 7.66
C GLU A 80 2.42 -5.44 9.04
N LYS A 81 3.75 -5.56 9.11
CA LYS A 81 4.47 -5.98 10.31
C LYS A 81 5.41 -4.87 10.81
N PRO A 82 5.56 -4.69 12.14
CA PRO A 82 6.51 -3.73 12.71
C PRO A 82 7.94 -3.91 12.18
N GLU A 83 8.37 -5.16 11.98
CA GLU A 83 9.69 -5.47 11.42
C GLU A 83 9.88 -4.94 9.99
N ALA A 84 8.78 -4.82 9.22
CA ALA A 84 8.82 -4.21 7.90
C ALA A 84 9.17 -2.72 7.97
N ILE A 85 8.71 -2.04 9.02
CA ILE A 85 8.97 -0.62 9.26
C ILE A 85 10.42 -0.43 9.72
N GLU A 86 10.93 -1.33 10.55
CA GLU A 86 12.34 -1.35 10.96
C GLU A 86 13.29 -1.58 9.77
N ASN A 87 12.86 -2.38 8.77
CA ASN A 87 13.63 -2.71 7.57
C ASN A 87 13.20 -1.91 6.32
N LEU A 88 12.47 -0.80 6.50
CA LEU A 88 11.74 -0.11 5.42
C LEU A 88 12.64 0.23 4.22
N ASP A 89 13.77 0.88 4.45
CA ASP A 89 14.70 1.30 3.39
C ASP A 89 15.24 0.10 2.60
N ALA A 90 15.55 -1.00 3.27
CA ALA A 90 16.05 -2.20 2.61
C ALA A 90 14.96 -2.87 1.76
N ILE A 91 13.72 -2.89 2.25
CA ILE A 91 12.56 -3.38 1.51
C ILE A 91 12.28 -2.49 0.29
N LEU A 92 12.33 -1.17 0.43
CA LEU A 92 12.15 -0.21 -0.67
C LEU A 92 13.20 -0.37 -1.78
N ARG A 93 14.44 -0.72 -1.44
CA ARG A 93 15.46 -1.05 -2.45
C ARG A 93 15.11 -2.32 -3.23
N ALA A 94 14.58 -3.35 -2.57
CA ALA A 94 14.30 -4.65 -3.17
C ALA A 94 12.97 -4.69 -3.96
N ALA A 95 11.94 -4.02 -3.46
CA ALA A 95 10.59 -4.00 -4.02
C ALA A 95 10.45 -3.05 -5.20
N ASP A 96 9.45 -3.29 -6.04
CA ASP A 96 9.12 -2.41 -7.17
C ASP A 96 8.08 -1.35 -6.77
N GLY A 97 7.34 -1.61 -5.69
CA GLY A 97 6.46 -0.67 -4.99
C GLY A 97 6.10 -1.20 -3.60
N VAL A 98 5.37 -0.41 -2.81
CA VAL A 98 4.94 -0.79 -1.46
C VAL A 98 3.46 -0.47 -1.22
N MET A 99 2.86 -1.16 -0.26
CA MET A 99 1.49 -0.92 0.17
C MET A 99 1.45 -0.68 1.68
N VAL A 100 0.87 0.45 2.09
CA VAL A 100 0.52 0.72 3.49
C VAL A 100 -0.74 -0.08 3.82
N ALA A 101 -0.58 -1.25 4.41
CA ALA A 101 -1.68 -2.18 4.70
C ALA A 101 -2.17 -1.99 6.15
N ARG A 102 -3.02 -0.97 6.32
CA ARG A 102 -3.39 -0.39 7.63
C ARG A 102 -4.19 -1.33 8.51
N GLY A 103 -5.01 -2.21 7.93
CA GLY A 103 -5.82 -3.18 8.66
C GLY A 103 -4.97 -4.11 9.51
N ASP A 104 -4.03 -4.84 8.89
CA ASP A 104 -3.11 -5.72 9.63
C ASP A 104 -2.11 -4.92 10.48
N LEU A 105 -1.60 -3.79 9.96
CA LEU A 105 -0.67 -2.96 10.70
C LEU A 105 -1.29 -2.45 12.01
N GLY A 106 -2.54 -2.00 12.00
CA GLY A 106 -3.28 -1.52 13.17
C GLY A 106 -3.67 -2.61 14.17
N VAL A 107 -3.54 -3.88 13.82
CA VAL A 107 -3.62 -4.99 14.79
C VAL A 107 -2.25 -5.27 15.42
N GLU A 108 -1.17 -5.05 14.68
CA GLU A 108 0.20 -5.34 15.12
C GLU A 108 0.86 -4.18 15.87
N MET A 109 0.31 -2.97 15.79
CA MET A 109 0.73 -1.81 16.58
C MET A 109 -0.47 -1.01 17.06
N ASN A 110 -0.24 -0.12 18.03
CA ASN A 110 -1.30 0.75 18.51
C ASN A 110 -1.87 1.61 17.36
N PRO A 111 -3.20 1.78 17.29
CA PRO A 111 -3.87 2.47 16.18
C PRO A 111 -3.42 3.92 16.02
N GLU A 112 -3.10 4.64 17.10
CA GLU A 112 -2.60 6.02 17.04
C GLU A 112 -1.23 6.15 16.37
N ARG A 113 -0.46 5.06 16.27
CA ARG A 113 0.84 5.05 15.57
C ARG A 113 0.70 4.86 14.06
N VAL A 114 -0.40 4.25 13.60
CA VAL A 114 -0.58 3.90 12.18
C VAL A 114 -0.55 5.13 11.26
N PRO A 115 -1.23 6.26 11.58
CA PRO A 115 -1.15 7.46 10.74
C PRO A 115 0.27 8.03 10.64
N VAL A 116 1.05 7.96 11.73
CA VAL A 116 2.45 8.42 11.74
C VAL A 116 3.30 7.53 10.84
N VAL A 117 3.15 6.21 10.96
CA VAL A 117 3.89 5.23 10.14
C VAL A 117 3.51 5.35 8.67
N GLN A 118 2.22 5.56 8.34
CA GLN A 118 1.77 5.82 6.96
C GLN A 118 2.53 6.98 6.34
N LYS A 119 2.58 8.14 7.02
CA LYS A 119 3.31 9.31 6.53
C LYS A 119 4.79 9.01 6.29
N THR A 120 5.43 8.29 7.22
CA THR A 120 6.83 7.85 7.08
C THR A 120 7.01 6.95 5.86
N ILE A 121 6.13 5.94 5.67
CA ILE A 121 6.21 5.03 4.53
C ILE A 121 6.08 5.80 3.22
N ILE A 122 5.06 6.65 3.10
CA ILE A 122 4.80 7.41 1.87
C ILE A 122 5.99 8.33 1.56
N ALA A 123 6.46 9.10 2.55
CA ALA A 123 7.61 9.97 2.37
C ALA A 123 8.86 9.19 1.92
N ARG A 124 9.17 8.08 2.60
CA ARG A 124 10.34 7.25 2.23
C ARG A 124 10.18 6.61 0.86
N ALA A 125 9.01 6.08 0.51
CA ALA A 125 8.77 5.47 -0.79
C ALA A 125 9.04 6.47 -1.92
N ARG A 126 8.63 7.73 -1.75
CA ARG A 126 8.88 8.82 -2.69
C ARG A 126 10.37 9.16 -2.82
N GLU A 127 11.12 9.19 -1.72
CA GLU A 127 12.57 9.37 -1.74
C GLU A 127 13.29 8.23 -2.49
N PHE A 128 12.78 7.00 -2.37
CA PHE A 128 13.29 5.83 -3.11
C PHE A 128 12.69 5.69 -4.52
N ARG A 129 11.82 6.61 -4.95
CA ARG A 129 11.09 6.55 -6.23
C ARG A 129 10.33 5.23 -6.42
N ARG A 130 9.70 4.76 -5.35
CA ARG A 130 8.85 3.56 -5.34
C ARG A 130 7.38 4.00 -5.25
N PRO A 131 6.51 3.50 -6.15
CA PRO A 131 5.08 3.66 -6.01
C PRO A 131 4.60 3.17 -4.65
N VAL A 132 3.75 3.95 -3.99
CA VAL A 132 3.11 3.60 -2.71
C VAL A 132 1.60 3.59 -2.84
N ILE A 133 0.98 2.53 -2.32
CA ILE A 133 -0.47 2.33 -2.28
C ILE A 133 -0.95 2.44 -0.83
N THR A 134 -1.87 3.37 -0.53
CA THR A 134 -2.54 3.40 0.78
C THR A 134 -3.80 2.53 0.73
N ALA A 135 -3.90 1.54 1.62
CA ALA A 135 -4.91 0.50 1.54
C ALA A 135 -5.67 0.29 2.86
N THR A 136 -6.83 -0.38 2.72
CA THR A 136 -7.75 -0.86 3.77
C THR A 136 -8.49 0.26 4.52
N GLN A 137 -9.80 0.09 4.73
CA GLN A 137 -10.66 1.00 5.49
C GLN A 137 -10.60 2.46 5.04
N MET A 138 -10.43 2.70 3.74
CA MET A 138 -10.42 4.07 3.20
C MET A 138 -11.83 4.65 3.18
N LEU A 139 -12.84 3.82 2.85
CA LEU A 139 -14.26 4.18 2.84
C LEU A 139 -15.11 3.05 3.48
N GLU A 140 -14.63 2.47 4.59
CA GLU A 140 -15.20 1.23 5.20
C GLU A 140 -16.72 1.28 5.40
N SER A 141 -17.25 2.40 5.88
CA SER A 141 -18.68 2.59 6.12
C SER A 141 -19.52 2.44 4.85
N MET A 142 -18.91 2.60 3.67
CA MET A 142 -19.56 2.41 2.38
C MET A 142 -19.80 0.95 2.00
N THR A 143 -19.29 -0.01 2.78
CA THR A 143 -19.74 -1.40 2.69
C THR A 143 -21.24 -1.54 2.97
N GLU A 144 -21.76 -0.72 3.89
CA GLU A 144 -23.14 -0.78 4.37
C GLU A 144 -23.96 0.48 4.07
N ASN A 145 -23.32 1.57 3.66
CA ASN A 145 -23.96 2.87 3.41
C ASN A 145 -23.60 3.45 2.02
N PRO A 146 -24.49 4.20 1.36
CA PRO A 146 -24.20 4.81 0.06
C PRO A 146 -23.31 6.06 0.15
N ARG A 147 -22.92 6.50 1.36
CA ARG A 147 -22.10 7.70 1.59
C ARG A 147 -21.09 7.44 2.71
N PRO A 148 -19.86 7.98 2.60
CA PRO A 148 -18.86 7.84 3.62
C PRO A 148 -19.10 8.83 4.77
N THR A 149 -18.39 8.60 5.86
CA THR A 149 -18.23 9.57 6.93
C THR A 149 -17.28 10.71 6.50
N ARG A 150 -17.30 11.81 7.25
CA ARG A 150 -16.33 12.92 7.06
C ARG A 150 -14.89 12.48 7.35
N ALA A 151 -14.71 11.56 8.30
CA ALA A 151 -13.40 11.04 8.67
C ALA A 151 -12.78 10.24 7.52
N GLU A 152 -13.57 9.38 6.87
CA GLU A 152 -13.13 8.60 5.71
C GLU A 152 -12.82 9.48 4.49
N ALA A 153 -13.66 10.47 4.20
CA ALA A 153 -13.36 11.43 3.14
C ALA A 153 -12.05 12.19 3.40
N SER A 154 -11.83 12.61 4.66
CA SER A 154 -10.59 13.24 5.09
C SER A 154 -9.39 12.29 4.99
N ASP A 155 -9.56 11.02 5.33
CA ASP A 155 -8.50 10.01 5.29
C ASP A 155 -8.01 9.78 3.85
N VAL A 156 -8.94 9.62 2.89
CA VAL A 156 -8.60 9.56 1.46
C VAL A 156 -7.85 10.80 1.01
N ALA A 157 -8.39 12.00 1.27
CA ALA A 157 -7.76 13.25 0.86
C ALA A 157 -6.34 13.41 1.44
N ASN A 158 -6.17 13.08 2.73
CA ASN A 158 -4.86 13.17 3.38
C ASN A 158 -3.85 12.16 2.83
N ALA A 159 -4.26 10.96 2.44
CA ALA A 159 -3.37 10.03 1.76
C ALA A 159 -2.84 10.60 0.44
N ILE A 160 -3.67 11.33 -0.31
CA ILE A 160 -3.26 12.03 -1.53
C ILE A 160 -2.31 13.20 -1.20
N PHE A 161 -2.63 14.01 -0.18
CA PHE A 161 -1.75 15.11 0.26
C PHE A 161 -0.38 14.63 0.75
N ASP A 162 -0.32 13.47 1.39
CA ASP A 162 0.93 12.84 1.81
C ASP A 162 1.78 12.37 0.60
N GLY A 163 1.15 12.19 -0.56
CA GLY A 163 1.77 11.80 -1.81
C GLY A 163 1.67 10.30 -2.10
N SER A 164 0.58 9.65 -1.69
CA SER A 164 0.29 8.28 -2.12
C SER A 164 0.04 8.24 -3.63
N ASP A 165 0.64 7.27 -4.32
CA ASP A 165 0.49 7.11 -5.78
C ASP A 165 -0.83 6.41 -6.14
N ALA A 166 -1.39 5.63 -5.21
CA ALA A 166 -2.72 5.04 -5.35
C ALA A 166 -3.39 4.81 -4.00
N VAL A 167 -4.72 4.76 -4.01
CA VAL A 167 -5.54 4.36 -2.88
C VAL A 167 -6.38 3.14 -3.25
N MET A 168 -6.63 2.25 -2.29
CA MET A 168 -7.26 0.95 -2.54
C MET A 168 -8.55 0.77 -1.73
N LEU A 169 -9.61 0.38 -2.43
CA LEU A 169 -10.84 -0.16 -1.82
C LEU A 169 -10.68 -1.68 -1.63
N SER A 170 -11.09 -2.16 -0.45
CA SER A 170 -11.01 -3.56 -0.04
C SER A 170 -12.40 -4.18 0.02
N ALA A 171 -12.99 -4.33 1.21
CA ALA A 171 -14.32 -4.89 1.40
C ALA A 171 -15.40 -4.04 0.72
N GLU A 172 -15.16 -2.73 0.59
CA GLU A 172 -16.07 -1.76 -0.03
C GLU A 172 -16.50 -2.19 -1.44
N THR A 173 -15.59 -2.82 -2.20
CA THR A 173 -15.87 -3.31 -3.56
C THR A 173 -15.98 -4.83 -3.66
N ALA A 174 -15.24 -5.56 -2.84
CA ALA A 174 -15.23 -7.03 -2.90
C ALA A 174 -16.54 -7.65 -2.40
N SER A 175 -17.18 -7.06 -1.40
CA SER A 175 -18.38 -7.61 -0.76
C SER A 175 -19.39 -6.56 -0.27
N GLY A 176 -19.10 -5.28 -0.45
CA GLY A 176 -19.95 -4.17 -0.02
C GLY A 176 -21.24 -4.06 -0.84
N LYS A 177 -22.26 -3.42 -0.24
CA LYS A 177 -23.57 -3.17 -0.87
C LYS A 177 -23.54 -2.03 -1.91
N TYR A 178 -22.53 -1.16 -1.85
CA TYR A 178 -22.42 0.04 -2.69
C TYR A 178 -21.05 0.14 -3.40
N PRO A 179 -20.63 -0.89 -4.16
CA PRO A 179 -19.28 -0.95 -4.72
C PRO A 179 -19.03 0.13 -5.79
N VAL A 180 -20.04 0.46 -6.60
CA VAL A 180 -19.93 1.48 -7.66
C VAL A 180 -19.85 2.88 -7.04
N GLU A 181 -20.68 3.13 -6.02
CA GLU A 181 -20.70 4.39 -5.29
C GLU A 181 -19.41 4.61 -4.51
N ALA A 182 -18.83 3.56 -3.93
CA ALA A 182 -17.54 3.62 -3.24
C ALA A 182 -16.43 4.05 -4.20
N VAL A 183 -16.34 3.44 -5.39
CA VAL A 183 -15.37 3.83 -6.44
C VAL A 183 -15.61 5.28 -6.88
N GLY A 184 -16.86 5.64 -7.19
CA GLY A 184 -17.19 7.00 -7.63
C GLY A 184 -16.95 8.05 -6.55
N MET A 185 -17.10 7.70 -5.27
CA MET A 185 -16.78 8.57 -4.15
C MET A 185 -15.27 8.74 -3.98
N MET A 186 -14.51 7.65 -4.02
CA MET A 186 -13.06 7.66 -3.99
C MET A 186 -12.51 8.59 -5.08
N ALA A 187 -12.99 8.45 -6.32
CA ALA A 187 -12.59 9.29 -7.45
C ALA A 187 -12.84 10.79 -7.21
N ARG A 188 -14.05 11.17 -6.76
CA ARG A 188 -14.36 12.58 -6.47
C ARG A 188 -13.47 13.18 -5.38
N ILE A 189 -13.13 12.40 -4.35
CA ILE A 189 -12.24 12.89 -3.28
C ILE A 189 -10.82 13.08 -3.82
N ILE A 190 -10.32 12.15 -4.64
CA ILE A 190 -9.01 12.26 -5.28
C ILE A 190 -8.95 13.51 -6.17
N GLU A 191 -9.94 13.71 -7.05
CA GLU A 191 -10.01 14.87 -7.95
C GLU A 191 -9.99 16.20 -7.18
N GLU A 192 -10.79 16.31 -6.12
CA GLU A 192 -10.82 17.51 -5.27
C GLU A 192 -9.50 17.72 -4.52
N ALA A 193 -8.90 16.64 -3.99
CA ALA A 193 -7.63 16.71 -3.28
C ALA A 193 -6.52 17.17 -4.23
N GLU A 194 -6.35 16.51 -5.37
CA GLU A 194 -5.32 16.85 -6.37
C GLU A 194 -5.46 18.29 -6.89
N ALA A 195 -6.69 18.75 -7.17
CA ALA A 195 -6.95 20.12 -7.60
C ALA A 195 -6.57 21.18 -6.54
N SER A 196 -6.56 20.80 -5.26
CA SER A 196 -6.19 21.71 -4.16
C SER A 196 -4.68 21.79 -3.90
N ILE A 197 -3.87 20.90 -4.49
CA ILE A 197 -2.42 20.88 -4.30
C ILE A 197 -1.77 22.02 -5.10
N ARG A 198 -1.29 23.04 -4.39
CA ARG A 198 -0.54 24.16 -4.98
C ARG A 198 0.91 23.81 -5.28
N GLU A 199 1.55 23.12 -4.34
CA GLU A 199 2.92 22.64 -4.47
C GLU A 199 2.97 21.20 -4.00
N PHE A 200 3.29 20.29 -4.94
CA PHE A 200 3.55 18.91 -4.57
C PHE A 200 4.90 18.85 -3.83
N PRO A 201 4.97 18.28 -2.61
CA PRO A 201 6.20 18.30 -1.83
C PRO A 201 7.33 17.66 -2.64
N ARG A 202 8.51 18.26 -2.77
CA ARG A 202 9.63 17.55 -3.41
C ARG A 202 10.26 16.60 -2.38
N PRO A 203 10.50 15.33 -2.73
CA PRO A 203 11.24 14.44 -1.84
C PRO A 203 12.65 14.99 -1.62
N ALA A 204 13.18 14.79 -0.41
CA ALA A 204 14.58 15.10 -0.14
C ALA A 204 15.47 14.18 -1.00
N SER A 205 16.31 14.76 -1.87
CA SER A 205 17.23 13.95 -2.68
C SER A 205 18.46 13.59 -1.85
N HIS A 206 18.64 12.30 -1.57
CA HIS A 206 19.81 11.78 -0.85
C HIS A 206 20.92 11.25 -1.77
N GLU A 207 20.67 11.12 -3.07
CA GLU A 207 21.61 10.58 -4.05
C GLU A 207 21.70 11.45 -5.31
N GLN A 208 22.81 11.38 -6.03
CA GLN A 208 22.94 12.00 -7.35
C GLN A 208 21.96 11.34 -8.32
N LEU A 209 21.18 12.19 -9.00
CA LEU A 209 20.26 11.76 -10.04
C LEU A 209 21.02 11.13 -11.21
N LYS A 210 20.46 10.06 -11.76
CA LYS A 210 20.86 9.53 -13.06
C LYS A 210 20.40 10.47 -14.16
N VAL A 211 21.03 10.39 -15.33
CA VAL A 211 20.70 11.22 -16.50
C VAL A 211 19.21 11.22 -16.81
N ALA A 212 18.56 10.05 -16.83
CA ALA A 212 17.12 9.95 -17.10
C ALA A 212 16.27 10.63 -16.01
N GLU A 213 16.67 10.52 -14.75
CA GLU A 213 15.98 11.18 -13.63
C GLU A 213 16.16 12.69 -13.70
N THR A 214 17.36 13.18 -14.03
CA THR A 214 17.62 14.61 -14.25
C THR A 214 16.76 15.17 -15.38
N VAL A 215 16.67 14.45 -16.51
CA VAL A 215 15.81 14.86 -17.63
C VAL A 215 14.35 14.92 -17.19
N ALA A 216 13.86 13.91 -16.45
CA ALA A 216 12.49 13.91 -15.95
C ALA A 216 12.20 15.12 -15.02
N GLU A 217 13.10 15.42 -14.09
CA GLU A 217 12.95 16.60 -13.22
C GLU A 217 12.94 17.92 -14.00
N LEU A 218 13.81 18.05 -15.01
CA LEU A 218 13.85 19.24 -15.87
C LEU A 218 12.56 19.39 -16.66
N VAL A 219 12.01 18.31 -17.21
CA VAL A 219 10.74 18.34 -17.94
C VAL A 219 9.58 18.69 -17.01
N CYS A 220 9.53 18.14 -15.79
CA CYS A 220 8.53 18.52 -14.77
C CYS A 220 8.66 19.97 -14.28
N HIS A 221 9.87 20.55 -14.33
CA HIS A 221 10.06 21.96 -14.06
C HIS A 221 9.56 22.81 -15.23
N ALA A 222 10.02 22.50 -16.44
CA ALA A 222 9.64 23.22 -17.66
C ALA A 222 8.13 23.17 -17.91
N SER A 223 7.46 22.06 -17.62
CA SER A 223 6.01 21.93 -17.79
C SER A 223 5.22 22.89 -16.92
N ARG A 224 5.68 23.14 -15.68
CA ARG A 224 5.06 24.11 -14.77
C ARG A 224 5.30 25.54 -15.21
N GLU A 225 6.54 25.88 -15.55
CA GLU A 225 6.93 27.23 -16.00
C GLU A 225 6.26 27.62 -17.33
N LEU A 226 6.13 26.66 -18.25
CA LEU A 226 5.56 26.89 -19.59
C LEU A 226 4.06 26.59 -19.66
N HIS A 227 3.43 26.24 -18.54
CA HIS A 227 2.02 25.84 -18.46
C HIS A 227 1.63 24.78 -19.50
N MET A 228 2.48 23.75 -19.65
CA MET A 228 2.23 22.65 -20.58
C MET A 228 0.98 21.87 -20.16
N ARG A 229 0.12 21.55 -21.12
CA ARG A 229 -1.10 20.77 -20.87
C ARG A 229 -0.83 19.27 -20.66
N VAL A 230 0.30 18.78 -21.14
CA VAL A 230 0.75 17.39 -21.06
C VAL A 230 2.26 17.35 -21.16
N ILE A 231 2.89 16.36 -20.53
CA ILE A 231 4.32 16.02 -20.62
C ILE A 231 4.49 14.83 -21.56
#